data_AF-A0AAN2TS00-F1
#
_entry.id   AF-A0AAN2TS00-F1
#
_cell.length_a   1.000
_cell.length_b   1.000
_cell.length_c   1.000
_cell.angle_alpha   90.00
_cell.angle_beta   90.00
_cell.angle_gamma   90.00
#
_symmetry.space_group_name_H-M   'P 1'
#
loop_
_entity.id
_entity.type
_entity.pdbx_description
1 polymer ?
#
loop_
_entity_poly.entity_id
_entity_poly.type
_entity_poly.pdbx_seq_one_letter_code
_entity_poly.pdbx_strand_id
1 'polypeptide(L)'
;MWGNKIHTVGTISDFIKAGSIGVAPSTPLQFQFADWLIHPIQKIKDVGADAAYNAIHPFVDLLVAVTYPVANLLILTAGIVYIINKDRGITLLTKTSVVYLLVNMLPMLVKAFFQMVAI
;
A
#
# COMPACT_ATOMS: atom_id res chain seq x y z
N MET A 1 55.17 8.60 -9.35
CA MET A 1 54.67 7.92 -10.57
C MET A 1 53.18 7.64 -10.37
N TRP A 2 52.31 8.54 -10.83
CA TRP A 2 50.85 8.35 -10.85
C TRP A 2 50.47 7.51 -12.07
N GLY A 3 50.59 6.19 -11.95
CA GLY A 3 50.18 5.25 -12.99
C GLY A 3 48.89 4.55 -12.62
N ASN A 4 47.81 4.95 -13.29
CA ASN A 4 46.64 4.13 -13.63
C ASN A 4 45.83 3.48 -12.51
N LYS A 5 44.81 4.21 -12.03
CA LYS A 5 43.52 3.62 -11.64
C LYS A 5 42.36 4.50 -12.13
N ILE A 6 42.25 4.64 -13.45
CA ILE A 6 40.96 5.01 -14.06
C ILE A 6 40.41 3.72 -14.63
N HIS A 7 39.54 3.06 -13.87
CA HIS A 7 38.71 1.99 -14.41
C HIS A 7 37.64 2.68 -15.24
N THR A 8 37.70 2.51 -16.57
CA THR A 8 36.59 2.82 -17.45
C THR A 8 35.45 1.92 -17.01
N VAL A 9 34.55 2.48 -16.21
CA VAL A 9 33.17 2.02 -16.10
C VAL A 9 32.70 1.63 -17.49
N GLY A 10 32.17 0.42 -17.64
CA GLY A 10 31.77 -0.13 -18.92
C GLY A 10 30.81 0.77 -19.70
N THR A 11 30.42 0.33 -20.89
CA THR A 11 29.53 1.07 -21.80
C THR A 11 28.34 1.64 -21.03
N ILE A 12 27.76 2.77 -21.47
CA ILE A 12 26.57 3.37 -20.86
C ILE A 12 25.46 2.33 -20.58
N SER A 13 25.38 1.24 -21.36
CA SER A 13 24.49 0.10 -21.09
C SER A 13 24.76 -0.63 -19.76
N ASP A 14 26.02 -0.79 -19.36
CA ASP A 14 26.42 -1.43 -18.11
C ASP A 14 26.12 -0.52 -16.92
N PHE A 15 26.22 0.80 -17.13
CA PHE A 15 25.76 1.80 -16.16
C PHE A 15 24.23 1.86 -16.04
N ILE A 16 23.49 1.71 -17.14
CA ILE A 16 22.02 1.60 -17.11
C ILE A 16 21.59 0.30 -16.41
N LYS A 17 22.32 -0.79 -16.60
CA LYS A 17 22.08 -2.06 -15.91
C LYS A 17 22.42 -2.00 -14.41
N ALA A 18 23.47 -1.27 -14.03
CA ALA A 18 23.92 -1.16 -12.65
C ALA A 18 23.26 -0.01 -11.87
N GLY A 19 22.74 1.00 -12.57
CA GLY A 19 22.17 2.23 -12.04
C GLY A 19 20.79 2.47 -12.62
N SER A 20 19.79 1.76 -12.11
CA SER A 20 18.37 2.08 -12.32
C SER A 20 18.00 3.37 -11.58
N ILE A 21 18.48 4.51 -12.07
CA ILE A 21 17.88 5.80 -11.81
C ILE A 21 16.84 6.02 -12.91
N GLY A 22 15.56 5.93 -12.55
CA GLY A 22 14.48 6.58 -13.31
C GLY A 22 13.37 5.70 -13.88
N VAL A 23 13.55 4.38 -14.00
CA VAL A 23 12.45 3.46 -14.27
C VAL A 23 12.76 2.21 -13.48
N ALA A 24 11.98 1.92 -12.43
CA ALA A 24 12.03 0.60 -11.83
C ALA A 24 11.89 -0.39 -12.99
N PRO A 25 12.83 -1.34 -13.18
CA PRO A 25 12.63 -2.40 -14.15
C PRO A 25 11.26 -2.97 -13.82
N SER A 26 10.32 -2.98 -14.77
CA SER A 26 8.94 -3.44 -14.57
C SER A 26 8.97 -4.65 -13.65
N THR A 27 8.72 -4.41 -12.37
CA THR A 27 9.12 -5.37 -11.35
C THR A 27 8.22 -6.58 -11.56
N PRO A 28 8.69 -7.82 -11.28
CA PRO A 28 7.81 -8.98 -11.24
C PRO A 28 6.51 -8.71 -10.45
N LEU A 29 6.61 -7.80 -9.47
CA LEU A 29 5.52 -7.26 -8.67
C LEU A 29 4.37 -6.62 -9.48
N GLN A 30 4.66 -5.86 -10.55
CA GLN A 30 3.65 -5.17 -11.36
C GLN A 30 2.83 -6.17 -12.18
N PHE A 31 3.51 -7.14 -12.80
CA PHE A 31 2.86 -8.23 -13.54
C PHE A 31 2.11 -9.19 -12.62
N GLN A 32 2.66 -9.52 -11.45
CA GLN A 32 1.98 -10.37 -10.46
C GLN A 32 0.74 -9.70 -9.88
N PHE A 33 0.79 -8.39 -9.62
CA PHE A 33 -0.38 -7.67 -9.11
C PHE A 33 -1.48 -7.55 -10.18
N ALA A 34 -1.11 -7.28 -11.44
CA ALA A 34 -2.07 -7.25 -12.54
C ALA A 34 -2.77 -8.61 -12.75
N ASP A 35 -2.02 -9.72 -12.72
CA ASP A 35 -2.59 -11.07 -12.80
C ASP A 35 -3.48 -11.37 -11.58
N TRP A 36 -3.05 -10.97 -10.38
CA TRP A 36 -3.83 -11.08 -9.15
C TRP A 36 -5.14 -10.30 -9.19
N LEU A 37 -5.16 -9.10 -9.79
CA LEU A 37 -6.38 -8.28 -9.94
C LEU A 37 -7.41 -8.92 -10.86
N ILE A 38 -6.98 -9.65 -11.89
CA ILE A 38 -7.88 -10.25 -12.87
C ILE A 38 -8.46 -11.57 -12.34
N HIS A 39 -7.68 -12.36 -11.60
CA HIS A 39 -8.09 -13.68 -11.10
C HIS A 39 -7.88 -13.86 -9.58
N PRO A 40 -8.43 -12.98 -8.72
CA PRO A 40 -8.13 -13.00 -7.30
C PRO A 40 -8.61 -14.28 -6.61
N ILE A 41 -9.82 -14.75 -6.93
CA ILE A 41 -10.42 -15.94 -6.31
C ILE A 41 -9.64 -17.21 -6.68
N GLN A 42 -9.27 -17.37 -7.95
CA GLN A 42 -8.53 -18.54 -8.40
C GLN A 42 -7.13 -18.56 -7.79
N LYS A 43 -6.45 -17.41 -7.76
CA LYS A 43 -5.15 -17.29 -7.08
C LYS A 43 -5.24 -17.65 -5.59
N ILE A 44 -6.25 -17.15 -4.87
CA ILE A 44 -6.42 -17.46 -3.44
C ILE A 44 -6.57 -18.97 -3.22
N LYS A 45 -7.29 -19.68 -4.10
CA LYS A 45 -7.44 -21.14 -4.04
C LYS A 45 -6.15 -21.89 -4.40
N ASP A 46 -5.41 -21.40 -5.39
CA ASP A 46 -4.20 -22.08 -5.89
C ASP A 46 -3.00 -21.92 -4.96
N VAL A 47 -2.79 -20.73 -4.36
CA VAL A 47 -1.66 -20.46 -3.45
C VAL A 47 -2.02 -20.60 -1.97
N GLY A 48 -3.31 -20.68 -1.64
CA GLY A 48 -3.81 -20.70 -0.27
C GLY A 48 -3.93 -19.30 0.35
N ALA A 49 -4.79 -19.20 1.37
CA ALA A 49 -5.16 -17.94 2.02
C ALA A 49 -3.96 -17.16 2.60
N ASP A 50 -3.02 -17.86 3.25
CA ASP A 50 -1.88 -17.20 3.92
C ASP A 50 -0.86 -16.63 2.92
N ALA A 51 -0.59 -17.34 1.82
CA ALA A 51 0.28 -16.82 0.76
C ALA A 51 -0.35 -15.64 0.03
N ALA A 52 -1.66 -15.71 -0.26
CA ALA A 52 -2.40 -14.60 -0.84
C ALA A 52 -2.42 -13.37 0.10
N TYR A 53 -2.60 -13.58 1.41
CA TYR A 53 -2.53 -12.52 2.41
C TYR A 53 -1.16 -11.86 2.43
N ASN A 54 -0.09 -12.65 2.49
CA ASN A 54 1.28 -12.13 2.54
C ASN A 54 1.65 -11.28 1.32
N ALA A 55 1.07 -11.56 0.15
CA ALA A 55 1.30 -10.76 -1.04
C ALA A 55 0.69 -9.34 -0.95
N ILE A 56 -0.41 -9.18 -0.21
CA ILE A 56 -1.20 -7.94 -0.17
C ILE A 56 -1.02 -7.17 1.13
N HIS A 57 -0.61 -7.86 2.19
CA HIS A 57 -0.26 -7.30 3.48
C HIS A 57 0.54 -5.99 3.41
N PRO A 58 1.62 -5.86 2.61
CA PRO A 58 2.36 -4.60 2.52
C PRO A 58 1.52 -3.42 2.00
N PHE A 59 0.56 -3.66 1.12
CA PHE A 59 -0.33 -2.62 0.61
C PHE A 59 -1.39 -2.23 1.64
N VAL A 60 -1.90 -3.21 2.39
CA VAL A 60 -2.83 -2.97 3.49
C VAL A 60 -2.16 -2.17 4.61
N ASP A 61 -0.93 -2.53 4.98
CA ASP A 61 -0.14 -1.78 5.97
C ASP A 61 0.10 -0.34 5.52
N LEU A 62 0.35 -0.13 4.22
CA LEU A 62 0.54 1.20 3.67
C LEU A 62 -0.75 2.03 3.72
N LEU A 63 -1.91 1.43 3.45
CA LEU A 63 -3.22 2.08 3.63
C LEU A 63 -3.45 2.47 5.09
N VAL A 64 -3.14 1.58 6.03
CA VAL A 64 -3.24 1.87 7.47
C VAL A 64 -2.31 3.01 7.87
N ALA A 65 -1.06 3.00 7.38
CA ALA A 65 -0.08 4.05 7.66
C ALA A 65 -0.53 5.43 7.13
N VAL A 66 -1.09 5.49 5.91
CA VAL A 66 -1.63 6.72 5.30
C VAL A 66 -2.89 7.19 6.01
N THR A 67 -3.65 6.30 6.63
CA THR A 67 -4.89 6.65 7.32
C THR A 67 -4.66 7.56 8.51
N TYR A 68 -3.51 7.45 9.20
CA TYR A 68 -3.19 8.33 10.33
C TYR A 68 -3.16 9.83 9.95
N PRO A 69 -2.35 10.28 8.98
CA PRO A 69 -2.35 11.69 8.58
C PRO A 69 -3.68 12.13 7.96
N VAL A 70 -4.38 11.26 7.23
CA VAL A 70 -5.69 11.57 6.64
C VAL A 70 -6.75 11.79 7.72
N ALA A 71 -6.83 10.90 8.71
CA ALA A 71 -7.75 11.03 9.82
C ALA A 71 -7.46 12.29 10.65
N ASN A 72 -6.19 12.63 10.86
CA ASN A 72 -5.81 13.87 11.53
C ASN A 72 -6.35 15.11 10.80
N LEU A 73 -6.18 15.19 9.48
CA LEU A 73 -6.73 16.30 8.67
C LEU A 73 -8.26 16.38 8.74
N LEU A 74 -8.94 15.24 8.69
CA LEU A 74 -10.40 15.19 8.76
C LEU A 74 -10.93 15.59 10.14
N ILE A 75 -10.27 15.17 11.22
CA ILE A 75 -10.63 15.55 12.59
C ILE A 75 -10.41 17.07 12.79
N LEU A 76 -9.30 17.62 12.28
CA LEU A 76 -9.06 19.07 12.33
C LEU A 76 -10.15 19.85 11.59
N THR A 77 -10.50 19.39 10.38
CA THR A 77 -11.57 19.99 9.59
C THR A 77 -12.92 19.88 10.31
N ALA A 78 -13.20 18.73 10.92
CA ALA A 78 -14.41 18.50 11.70
C ALA A 78 -14.48 19.39 12.95
N GLY A 79 -13.34 19.65 13.60
CA GLY A 79 -13.22 20.59 14.72
C GLY A 79 -13.58 22.02 14.32
N ILE A 80 -13.11 22.48 13.17
CA ILE A 80 -13.48 23.80 12.63
C ILE A 80 -14.99 23.83 12.34
N VAL A 81 -15.52 22.81 11.69
CA VAL A 81 -16.95 22.70 11.39
C VAL A 81 -17.78 22.66 12.68
N TYR A 82 -17.30 22.01 13.73
CA TYR A 82 -17.98 21.94 15.04
C TYR A 82 -18.14 23.32 15.69
N ILE A 83 -17.14 24.20 15.55
CA ILE A 83 -17.22 25.57 16.06
C ILE A 83 -18.31 26.37 15.33
N ILE A 84 -18.47 26.18 14.02
CA ILE A 84 -19.44 26.90 13.19
C ILE A 84 -20.84 26.27 13.30
N ASN A 85 -20.91 24.94 13.25
CA ASN A 85 -22.13 24.14 13.26
C ASN A 85 -21.88 22.83 14.01
N LYS A 86 -22.33 22.79 15.26
CA LYS A 86 -22.09 21.67 16.18
C LYS A 86 -22.60 20.35 15.65
N ASP A 87 -23.84 20.27 15.17
CA ASP A 87 -24.45 19.02 14.72
C ASP A 87 -23.71 18.41 13.53
N ARG A 88 -23.33 19.27 12.58
CA ARG A 88 -22.54 18.85 11.41
C ARG A 88 -21.12 18.45 11.80
N GLY A 89 -20.50 19.18 12.72
CA GLY A 89 -19.16 18.87 13.24
C GLY A 89 -19.12 17.53 13.97
N ILE A 90 -20.09 17.26 14.85
CA ILE A 90 -20.24 15.97 15.53
C ILE A 90 -20.42 14.85 14.50
N THR A 91 -21.31 15.04 13.53
CA THR A 91 -21.53 14.04 12.47
C THR A 91 -20.24 13.74 11.70
N LEU A 92 -19.44 14.76 11.39
CA LEU A 92 -18.18 14.60 10.66
C LEU A 92 -17.11 13.91 11.50
N LEU A 93 -17.01 14.26 12.80
CA LEU A 93 -16.14 13.59 13.76
C LEU A 93 -16.48 12.11 13.86
N THR A 94 -17.76 11.77 14.11
CA THR A 94 -18.20 10.38 14.27
C THR A 94 -17.93 9.56 13.02
N LYS A 95 -18.25 10.08 11.83
CA LYS A 95 -17.97 9.39 10.56
C LYS A 95 -16.48 9.14 10.37
N THR A 96 -15.64 10.13 10.67
CA THR A 96 -14.19 10.01 10.55
C THR A 96 -13.65 8.96 11.53
N SER A 97 -14.11 8.96 12.78
CA SER A 97 -13.72 7.96 13.78
C SER A 97 -14.13 6.54 13.37
N VAL A 98 -15.33 6.35 12.83
CA VAL A 98 -15.78 5.04 12.34
C VAL A 98 -14.92 4.57 11.18
N VAL A 99 -14.65 5.43 10.20
CA VAL A 99 -13.79 5.09 9.05
C VAL A 99 -12.37 4.74 9.52
N TYR A 100 -11.80 5.52 10.44
CA TYR A 100 -10.49 5.24 11.01
C TYR A 100 -10.41 3.86 11.68
N LEU A 101 -11.44 3.51 12.47
CA LEU A 101 -11.52 2.19 13.09
C LEU A 101 -11.65 1.08 12.04
N LEU A 102 -12.50 1.25 11.03
CA LEU A 102 -12.67 0.28 9.96
C LEU A 102 -11.37 0.00 9.20
N VAL A 103 -10.59 1.05 8.89
CA VAL A 103 -9.32 0.87 8.20
C VAL A 103 -8.29 0.16 9.08
N ASN A 104 -8.24 0.47 10.38
CA ASN A 104 -7.36 -0.26 11.31
C ASN A 104 -7.75 -1.73 11.46
N MET A 105 -9.02 -2.08 11.26
CA MET A 105 -9.50 -3.46 11.26
C MET A 105 -9.35 -4.17 9.90
N LEU A 106 -8.97 -3.43 8.85
CA LEU A 106 -8.84 -3.94 7.49
C LEU A 106 -7.88 -5.14 7.35
N PRO A 107 -6.71 -5.20 8.02
CA PRO A 107 -5.84 -6.38 7.95
C PRO A 107 -6.54 -7.65 8.41
N MET A 108 -7.30 -7.55 9.50
CA MET A 108 -8.05 -8.68 10.05
C MET A 108 -9.20 -9.09 9.13
N LEU A 109 -9.92 -8.12 8.55
CA LEU A 109 -11.00 -8.36 7.61
C LEU A 109 -10.50 -9.02 6.31
N VAL A 110 -9.38 -8.56 5.76
CA VAL A 110 -8.75 -9.14 4.56
C VAL A 110 -8.30 -10.58 4.83
N LYS A 111 -7.69 -10.83 5.98
CA LYS A 111 -7.29 -12.19 6.38
C LYS A 111 -8.50 -13.12 6.49
N ALA A 112 -9.56 -12.69 7.18
CA ALA A 112 -10.79 -13.47 7.33
C ALA A 112 -11.47 -13.73 5.98
N PHE A 113 -11.47 -12.74 5.08
CA PHE A 113 -12.00 -12.90 3.72
C PHE A 113 -11.24 -13.96 2.93
N PHE A 114 -9.91 -13.96 2.96
CA PHE A 114 -9.12 -14.98 2.24
C PHE A 114 -9.29 -16.37 2.83
N GLN A 115 -9.40 -16.49 4.15
CA GLN A 115 -9.72 -17.76 4.79
C GLN A 115 -11.08 -18.30 4.34
N MET A 116 -12.10 -17.44 4.22
CA MET A 116 -13.43 -17.85 3.74
C MET A 116 -13.41 -18.29 2.27
N VAL A 117 -12.62 -17.63 1.41
CA VAL A 117 -12.55 -17.94 -0.04
C VAL A 117 -11.72 -19.19 -0.35
N ALA A 118 -10.77 -19.53 0.52
CA ALA A 118 -9.91 -20.70 0.35
C ALA A 118 -10.55 -22.02 0.81
N ILE A 119 -11.68 -21.96 1.53
CA ILE A 119 -12.54 -23.11 1.87
C ILE A 119 -13.41 -23.48 0.67
#